data_AF-A0A9E2Q3U7-F1
#
_entry.id   AF-A0A9E2Q3U7-F1
#
_cell.length_a   1.000
_cell.length_b   1.000
_cell.length_c   1.000
_cell.angle_alpha   90.00
_cell.angle_beta   90.00
_cell.angle_gamma   90.00
#
_symmetry.space_group_name_H-M   'P 1'
#
loop_
_entity.id
_entity.type
_entity.pdbx_description
1 polymer ?
#
loop_
_entity_poly.entity_id
_entity_poly.type
_entity_poly.pdbx_seq_one_letter_code
_entity_poly.pdbx_strand_id
1 'polypeptide(L)'
;EAAKSRQRPHSVAVRGAQPAAQDADGLLQLVAAVRARRSAQGWAAVDTMTQVSSQDEAAAALGITQQAVSKRLAAACWAEENAALPALRRLLAAAQGPE
;
A
#
# COMPACT_ATOMS: atom_id res chain seq x y z
N GLU A 1 5.56 -29.92 16.39
CA GLU A 1 6.37 -28.69 16.49
C GLU A 1 5.90 -27.57 15.56
N ALA A 2 4.75 -26.95 15.88
CA ALA A 2 4.34 -25.72 15.23
C ALA A 2 5.11 -24.56 15.88
N ALA A 3 6.03 -23.95 15.13
CA ALA A 3 6.77 -22.79 15.57
C ALA A 3 5.77 -21.70 16.01
N LYS A 4 5.88 -21.30 17.28
CA LYS A 4 5.28 -20.15 17.95
C LYS A 4 4.86 -19.10 16.92
N SER A 5 3.55 -18.96 16.70
CA SER A 5 2.97 -18.08 15.68
C SER A 5 3.73 -16.76 15.67
N ARG A 6 4.53 -16.53 14.62
CA ARG A 6 5.20 -15.24 14.42
C ARG A 6 4.08 -14.20 14.47
N GLN A 7 4.05 -13.38 15.53
CA GLN A 7 3.10 -12.29 15.62
C GLN A 7 3.31 -11.46 14.35
N ARG A 8 2.29 -11.45 13.50
CA ARG A 8 2.38 -10.74 12.24
C ARG A 8 2.45 -9.25 12.56
N PRO A 9 3.34 -8.51 11.91
CA PRO A 9 3.53 -7.09 12.21
C PRO A 9 2.27 -6.26 11.93
N HIS A 10 1.41 -6.73 11.02
CA HIS A 10 0.11 -6.10 10.72
C HIS A 10 -1.03 -7.10 10.76
N SER A 11 -2.22 -6.64 11.17
CA SER A 11 -3.42 -7.44 11.44
C SER A 11 -4.15 -7.95 10.19
N VAL A 12 -3.45 -8.09 9.07
CA VAL A 12 -3.99 -8.56 7.79
C VAL A 12 -3.36 -9.90 7.39
N ALA A 13 -4.15 -10.78 6.77
CA ALA A 13 -3.76 -12.13 6.35
C ALA A 13 -4.22 -12.41 4.93
N VAL A 14 -3.38 -13.08 4.15
CA VAL A 14 -3.86 -13.90 3.04
C VAL A 14 -3.74 -15.38 3.42
N ARG A 15 -4.78 -16.14 3.11
CA ARG A 15 -4.87 -17.59 3.31
C ARG A 15 -5.42 -18.20 2.03
N GLY A 16 -4.81 -19.27 1.58
CA GLY A 16 -5.20 -20.01 0.39
C GLY A 16 -4.34 -21.24 0.23
N ALA A 17 -4.83 -22.22 -0.53
CA ALA A 17 -4.11 -23.47 -0.78
C ALA A 17 -3.04 -23.32 -1.88
N GLN A 18 -3.14 -22.27 -2.71
CA GLN A 18 -2.21 -22.01 -3.81
C GLN A 18 -0.94 -21.31 -3.31
N PRO A 19 0.25 -21.57 -3.91
CA PRO A 19 1.49 -20.88 -3.55
C PRO A 19 1.39 -19.35 -3.60
N ALA A 20 0.60 -18.82 -4.54
CA ALA A 20 0.34 -17.39 -4.69
C ALA A 20 -0.24 -16.73 -3.41
N ALA A 21 -0.87 -17.50 -2.52
CA ALA A 21 -1.37 -16.98 -1.25
C ALA A 21 -0.23 -16.53 -0.32
N GLN A 22 0.89 -17.24 -0.30
CA GLN A 22 2.06 -16.89 0.52
C GLN A 22 2.75 -15.63 -0.04
N ASP A 23 2.89 -15.55 -1.36
CA ASP A 23 3.46 -14.37 -2.03
C ASP A 23 2.59 -13.13 -1.84
N ALA A 24 1.26 -13.30 -1.96
CA ALA A 24 0.30 -12.25 -1.66
C ALA A 24 0.37 -11.78 -0.21
N ASP A 25 0.46 -12.71 0.76
CA ASP A 25 0.60 -12.35 2.18
C ASP A 25 1.87 -11.53 2.43
N GLY A 26 3.01 -11.95 1.87
CA GLY A 26 4.27 -11.22 2.00
C GLY A 26 4.21 -9.80 1.42
N LEU A 27 3.67 -9.65 0.21
CA LEU A 27 3.52 -8.34 -0.43
C LEU A 27 2.50 -7.46 0.31
N LEU A 28 1.40 -8.03 0.79
CA LEU A 28 0.41 -7.30 1.57
C LEU A 28 0.97 -6.82 2.92
N GLN A 29 1.80 -7.63 3.59
CA GLN A 29 2.50 -7.21 4.80
C GLN A 29 3.48 -6.06 4.52
N LEU A 30 4.18 -6.09 3.38
CA LEU A 30 5.06 -4.98 2.97
C LEU A 30 4.27 -3.69 2.74
N VAL A 31 3.16 -3.75 2.01
CA VAL A 31 2.28 -2.58 1.80
C VAL A 31 1.73 -2.07 3.14
N ALA A 32 1.30 -2.97 4.03
CA ALA A 32 0.84 -2.60 5.36
C ALA A 32 1.94 -1.92 6.19
N ALA A 33 3.19 -2.36 6.10
CA ALA A 33 4.32 -1.75 6.78
C ALA A 33 4.63 -0.33 6.28
N VAL A 34 4.55 -0.11 4.97
CA VAL A 34 4.68 1.23 4.36
C VAL A 34 3.57 2.15 4.88
N ARG A 35 2.32 1.71 4.84
CA ARG A 35 1.17 2.49 5.31
C ARG A 35 1.25 2.79 6.80
N ALA A 36 1.64 1.83 7.63
CA ALA A 36 1.75 2.01 9.07
C ALA A 36 2.80 3.06 9.49
N ARG A 37 3.84 3.28 8.67
CA ARG A 37 4.90 4.27 8.93
C ARG A 37 4.61 5.63 8.31
N ARG A 38 3.54 5.75 7.51
CA ARG A 38 3.20 6.98 6.80
C ARG A 38 2.81 8.08 7.78
N SER A 39 3.43 9.25 7.65
CA SER A 39 3.13 10.41 8.48
C SER A 39 1.75 10.99 8.18
N ALA A 40 1.19 11.78 9.10
CA ALA A 40 -0.08 12.47 8.88
C ALA A 40 -0.09 13.34 7.61
N GLN A 41 1.03 14.01 7.31
CA GLN A 41 1.17 14.80 6.08
C GLN A 41 1.25 13.94 4.82
N GLY A 42 1.89 12.76 4.91
CA GLY A 42 1.91 11.79 3.83
C GLY A 42 0.53 11.22 3.54
N TRP A 43 -0.25 10.91 4.60
CA TRP A 43 -1.65 10.50 4.48
C TRP A 43 -2.49 11.58 3.80
N ALA A 44 -2.44 12.82 4.28
CA ALA A 44 -3.20 13.92 3.67
C ALA A 44 -2.87 14.10 2.17
N ALA A 45 -1.61 13.98 1.78
CA ALA A 45 -1.20 14.06 0.37
C ALA A 45 -1.76 12.90 -0.46
N VAL A 46 -1.65 11.66 0.02
CA VAL A 46 -2.20 10.48 -0.66
C VAL A 46 -3.72 10.55 -0.78
N ASP A 47 -4.42 10.86 0.31
CA ASP A 47 -5.88 10.93 0.35
C ASP A 47 -6.43 12.06 -0.53
N THR A 48 -5.66 13.13 -0.73
CA THR A 48 -6.02 14.18 -1.69
C THR A 48 -5.80 13.70 -3.12
N MET A 49 -4.66 13.05 -3.40
CA MET A 49 -4.34 12.51 -4.73
C MET A 49 -5.32 11.43 -5.21
N THR A 50 -6.05 10.76 -4.33
CA THR A 50 -7.11 9.81 -4.72
C THR A 50 -8.40 10.50 -5.16
N GLN A 51 -8.54 11.80 -4.90
CA GLN A 51 -9.73 12.61 -5.22
C GLN A 51 -9.51 13.54 -6.42
N VAL A 52 -8.25 13.77 -6.81
CA VAL A 52 -7.89 14.72 -7.87
C VAL A 52 -7.00 14.07 -8.92
N SER A 53 -6.82 14.76 -10.05
CA SER A 53 -6.09 14.21 -11.20
C SER A 53 -4.61 14.61 -11.24
N SER A 54 -4.20 15.64 -10.48
CA SER A 54 -2.85 16.20 -10.54
C SER A 54 -2.30 16.67 -9.20
N GLN A 55 -0.98 16.77 -9.10
CA GLN A 55 -0.31 17.32 -7.90
C GLN A 55 -0.58 18.83 -7.72
N ASP A 56 -0.90 19.56 -8.79
CA ASP A 56 -1.26 20.98 -8.70
C ASP A 56 -2.63 21.18 -8.07
N GLU A 57 -3.62 20.36 -8.46
CA GLU A 57 -4.93 20.33 -7.79
C GLU A 57 -4.79 19.94 -6.32
N ALA A 58 -3.95 18.94 -6.02
CA ALA A 58 -3.69 18.54 -4.63
C ALA A 58 -2.99 19.65 -3.83
N ALA A 59 -2.06 20.37 -4.45
CA ALA A 59 -1.37 21.50 -3.84
C ALA A 59 -2.34 22.63 -3.50
N ALA A 60 -3.24 22.97 -4.42
CA ALA A 60 -4.30 23.93 -4.19
C ALA A 60 -5.25 23.50 -3.07
N ALA A 61 -5.70 22.24 -3.05
CA ALA A 61 -6.58 21.70 -2.03
C ALA A 61 -5.94 21.68 -0.62
N LEU A 62 -4.62 21.43 -0.54
CA LEU A 62 -3.87 21.37 0.71
C LEU A 62 -3.28 22.71 1.15
N GLY A 63 -3.38 23.75 0.33
CA GLY A 63 -2.79 25.07 0.61
C GLY A 63 -1.26 25.06 0.69
N ILE A 64 -0.59 24.24 -0.13
CA ILE A 64 0.87 24.11 -0.17
C ILE A 64 1.40 24.18 -1.60
N THR A 65 2.72 24.11 -1.80
CA THR A 65 3.32 24.05 -3.13
C THR A 65 3.26 22.64 -3.72
N GLN A 66 3.25 22.53 -5.05
CA GLN A 66 3.38 21.25 -5.77
C GLN A 66 4.64 20.47 -5.35
N GLN A 67 5.77 21.16 -5.13
CA GLN A 67 7.01 20.56 -4.64
C GLN A 67 6.85 19.95 -3.25
N ALA A 68 6.08 20.60 -2.37
CA ALA A 68 5.76 20.05 -1.05
C ALA A 68 4.85 18.83 -1.15
N VAL A 69 3.90 18.80 -2.09
CA VAL A 69 3.08 17.61 -2.40
C VAL A 69 3.98 16.47 -2.87
N SER A 70 4.82 16.71 -3.88
CA SER A 70 5.76 15.72 -4.42
C SER A 70 6.64 15.11 -3.32
N LYS A 71 7.21 15.96 -2.46
CA LYS A 71 8.02 15.52 -1.32
C LYS A 71 7.23 14.66 -0.34
N ARG A 72 5.98 15.02 -0.03
CA ARG A 72 5.10 14.24 0.85
C ARG A 72 4.74 12.89 0.24
N LEU A 73 4.44 12.85 -1.07
CA LEU A 73 4.12 11.61 -1.78
C LEU A 73 5.32 10.65 -1.85
N ALA A 74 6.52 11.17 -2.11
CA ALA A 74 7.75 10.40 -2.07
C ALA A 74 8.01 9.84 -0.65
N ALA A 75 7.88 10.68 0.39
CA ALA A 75 8.01 10.24 1.78
C ALA A 75 6.93 9.23 2.22
N ALA A 76 5.78 9.23 1.54
CA ALA A 76 4.67 8.31 1.76
C ALA A 76 4.81 7.00 0.94
N CYS A 77 5.87 6.87 0.13
CA CYS A 77 6.09 5.79 -0.84
C CYS A 77 4.89 5.54 -1.76
N TRP A 78 4.24 6.62 -2.19
CA TRP A 78 2.98 6.53 -2.94
C TRP A 78 3.17 5.88 -4.32
N ALA A 79 4.25 6.22 -5.03
CA ALA A 79 4.53 5.65 -6.35
C ALA A 79 4.84 4.16 -6.27
N GLU A 80 5.66 3.76 -5.31
CA GLU A 80 6.04 2.37 -5.06
C GLU A 80 4.84 1.53 -4.64
N GLU A 81 3.98 2.07 -3.76
CA GLU A 81 2.72 1.40 -3.40
C GLU A 81 1.85 1.17 -4.64
N ASN A 82 1.62 2.21 -5.46
CA ASN A 82 0.80 2.08 -6.66
C ASN A 82 1.38 1.09 -7.67
N ALA A 83 2.70 1.03 -7.82
CA ALA A 83 3.37 0.06 -8.68
C ALA A 83 3.20 -1.38 -8.16
N ALA A 84 3.14 -1.58 -6.84
CA ALA A 84 2.96 -2.89 -6.20
C ALA A 84 1.53 -3.41 -6.28
N LEU A 85 0.51 -2.53 -6.22
CA LEU A 85 -0.90 -2.93 -6.16
C LEU A 85 -1.37 -3.84 -7.32
N PRO A 86 -1.00 -3.61 -8.60
CA PRO A 86 -1.34 -4.53 -9.68
C PRO A 86 -0.78 -5.94 -9.50
N ALA A 87 0.45 -6.07 -8.98
CA ALA A 87 1.06 -7.37 -8.70
C ALA A 87 0.31 -8.08 -7.56
N LEU A 88 0.03 -7.36 -6.47
CA LEU A 88 -0.76 -7.88 -5.36
C LEU A 88 -2.14 -8.37 -5.81
N ARG A 89 -2.83 -7.62 -6.66
CA ARG A 89 -4.12 -8.02 -7.23
C ARG A 89 -4.04 -9.33 -8.02
N ARG A 90 -3.01 -9.50 -8.86
CA ARG A 90 -2.80 -10.74 -9.62
C ARG A 90 -2.52 -11.93 -8.71
N LEU A 91 -1.70 -11.73 -7.67
CA LEU A 91 -1.40 -12.78 -6.69
C LEU A 91 -2.65 -13.17 -5.88
N LEU A 92 -3.47 -12.20 -5.47
CA LEU A 92 -4.73 -12.46 -4.79
C LEU A 92 -5.70 -13.24 -5.68
N ALA A 93 -5.81 -12.91 -6.96
CA ALA A 93 -6.63 -13.66 -7.91
C ALA A 93 -6.11 -15.10 -8.09
N ALA A 94 -4.79 -15.28 -8.27
CA ALA A 94 -4.19 -16.61 -8.37
C ALA A 94 -4.33 -17.43 -7.08
N ALA A 95 -4.35 -16.78 -5.92
CA ALA A 95 -4.52 -17.41 -4.61
C ALA A 95 -5.92 -18.02 -4.41
N GLN A 96 -6.95 -17.48 -5.08
CA GLN A 96 -8.32 -18.01 -5.04
C GLN A 96 -8.43 -19.38 -5.71
N GLY A 97 -7.53 -19.69 -6.66
CA GLY A 97 -7.60 -20.89 -7.48
C GLY A 97 -8.64 -20.77 -8.61
N PRO A 98 -8.70 -21.77 -9.51
CA PRO A 98 -9.79 -21.85 -10.48
C PRO A 98 -11.13 -22.05 -9.75
N GLU A 99 -12.20 -21.44 -10.28
CA GLU A 99 -13.57 -21.76 -9.85
C GLU A 99 -13.91 -23.24 -10.08
#